data_AF-A0A538B104-F1
#
_entry.id   AF-A0A538B104-F1
#
_cell.length_a   1.000
_cell.length_b   1.000
_cell.length_c   1.000
_cell.angle_alpha   90.00
_cell.angle_beta   90.00
_cell.angle_gamma   90.00
#
_symmetry.space_group_name_H-M   'P 1'
#
loop_
_entity.id
_entity.type
_entity.pdbx_description
1 polymer ?
#
loop_
_entity_poly.entity_id
_entity_poly.type
_entity_poly.pdbx_seq_one_letter_code
_entity_poly.pdbx_strand_id
1 'polypeptide(L)' 'MAVAAGGAVVGLETSVIGQGLPYPRNLECVERMETAIRHAGAIPG' A
#
# COMPACT_ATOMS: atom_id res chain seq x y z
N MET A 1 -15.67 2.08 5.18
CA MET A 1 -14.50 1.71 4.34
C MET A 1 -14.47 2.65 3.15
N ALA A 2 -13.30 3.15 2.74
CA ALA A 2 -13.14 4.09 1.63
C ALA A 2 -13.93 3.73 0.35
N VAL A 3 -13.99 2.44 0.04
CA VAL A 3 -14.79 1.87 -1.06
C VAL A 3 -16.29 2.22 -0.94
N ALA A 4 -16.84 2.19 0.29
CA ALA A 4 -18.24 2.55 0.55
C ALA A 4 -18.49 4.08 0.53
N ALA A 5 -17.43 4.89 0.62
CA ALA A 5 -17.50 6.35 0.56
C ALA A 5 -17.18 6.92 -0.85
N GLY A 6 -16.99 6.05 -1.86
CA GLY A 6 -16.65 6.46 -3.23
C GLY A 6 -15.20 6.93 -3.41
N GLY A 7 -14.33 6.70 -2.43
CA GLY A 7 -12.91 7.02 -2.53
C GLY A 7 -12.16 5.98 -3.37
N ALA A 8 -11.18 6.43 -4.16
CA ALA A 8 -10.27 5.53 -4.87
C ALA A 8 -9.44 4.72 -3.86
N VAL A 9 -9.49 3.40 -3.97
CA VAL A 9 -8.74 2.47 -3.11
C VAL A 9 -7.75 1.69 -3.95
N VAL A 10 -6.51 1.57 -3.47
CA VAL A 10 -5.44 0.82 -4.14
C VAL A 10 -5.04 -0.36 -3.26
N GLY A 11 -5.22 -1.56 -3.81
CA GLY A 11 -4.82 -2.82 -3.18
C GLY A 11 -3.31 -2.98 -3.13
N LEU A 12 -2.76 -3.36 -1.98
CA LEU A 12 -1.35 -3.77 -1.86
C LEU A 12 -1.20 -5.29 -1.92
N GLU A 13 -0.29 -5.79 -2.75
CA GLU A 13 0.02 -7.22 -2.82
C GLU A 13 0.94 -7.63 -1.65
N THR A 14 0.34 -8.21 -0.62
CA THR A 14 1.03 -8.57 0.63
C THR A 14 2.01 -9.75 0.48
N SER A 15 1.80 -10.65 -0.49
CA SER A 15 2.67 -11.80 -0.73
C SER A 15 4.08 -11.38 -1.18
N VAL A 16 4.17 -10.44 -2.14
CA VAL A 16 5.46 -9.92 -2.63
C VAL A 16 6.19 -9.15 -1.54
N ILE A 17 5.46 -8.39 -0.72
CA ILE A 17 6.02 -7.64 0.39
C ILE A 17 6.56 -8.58 1.48
N GLY A 18 5.80 -9.61 1.85
CA GLY A 18 6.14 -10.51 2.95
C GLY A 18 7.21 -11.55 2.61
N GLN A 19 7.26 -12.04 1.36
CA GLN A 19 8.12 -13.15 0.96
C GLN A 19 9.16 -12.77 -0.09
N GLY A 20 8.94 -11.68 -0.84
CA GLY A 20 9.82 -11.24 -1.92
C GLY A 20 10.94 -10.30 -1.50
N LEU A 21 10.83 -9.66 -0.33
CA LEU A 21 11.83 -8.71 0.18
C LEU A 21 12.29 -9.09 1.60
N PRO A 22 13.61 -9.07 1.87
CA PRO A 22 14.11 -9.31 3.23
C PRO A 22 13.75 -8.13 4.14
N TYR A 23 13.61 -8.41 5.43
CA TYR A 23 13.55 -7.36 6.44
C TYR A 23 14.87 -6.56 6.47
N PRO A 24 14.87 -5.22 6.62
CA PRO A 24 13.70 -4.31 6.78
C PRO A 24 13.15 -3.75 5.46
N ARG A 25 13.68 -4.19 4.30
CA ARG A 25 13.31 -3.66 2.99
C ARG A 25 11.82 -3.82 2.68
N ASN A 26 11.20 -4.89 3.18
CA ASN A 26 9.76 -5.10 3.06
C ASN A 26 8.94 -3.96 3.69
N LEU A 27 9.31 -3.49 4.88
CA LEU A 27 8.62 -2.39 5.56
C LEU A 27 8.84 -1.06 4.85
N GLU A 28 10.07 -0.76 4.44
CA GLU A 28 10.35 0.45 3.66
C GLU A 28 9.57 0.47 2.33
N CYS A 29 9.36 -0.70 1.72
CA CYS A 29 8.56 -0.83 0.51
C CYS A 29 7.08 -0.49 0.79
N VAL A 30 6.51 -1.03 1.87
CA VAL A 30 5.15 -0.70 2.33
C VAL A 30 5.01 0.80 2.54
N GLU A 31 5.91 1.43 3.29
CA GLU A 31 5.86 2.86 3.59
C GLU A 31 5.91 3.73 2.32
N ARG A 32 6.75 3.36 1.36
CA ARG A 32 6.85 4.06 0.06
C ARG A 32 5.58 3.91 -0.75
N MET A 33 5.00 2.71 -0.79
CA MET A 33 3.74 2.45 -1.49
C MET A 33 2.58 3.22 -0.86
N GLU A 34 2.43 3.18 0.46
CA GLU A 34 1.39 3.94 1.16
C GLU A 34 1.53 5.44 0.92
N THR A 35 2.75 5.96 1.00
CA THR A 35 3.04 7.38 0.74
C THR A 35 2.63 7.76 -0.68
N ALA A 36 3.02 6.97 -1.68
CA ALA A 36 2.67 7.21 -3.07
C ALA A 36 1.15 7.19 -3.32
N ILE A 37 0.44 6.21 -2.74
CA ILE A 37 -1.03 6.08 -2.86
C ILE A 37 -1.72 7.30 -2.25
N ARG A 38 -1.31 7.72 -1.05
CA ARG A 38 -1.87 8.91 -0.38
C ARG A 38 -1.56 10.19 -1.15
N HIS A 39 -0.36 10.35 -1.69
CA HIS A 39 0.01 11.48 -2.55
C HIS A 39 -0.83 11.56 -3.83
N ALA A 40 -1.27 10.41 -4.36
CA ALA A 40 -2.18 10.35 -5.48
C ALA A 40 -3.66 10.62 -5.11
N GLY A 41 -3.96 10.92 -3.84
CA GLY A 41 -5.32 11.15 -3.35
C GLY A 41 -6.14 9.87 -3.18
N ALA A 42 -5.49 8.70 -3.22
CA ALA A 42 -6.11 7.41 -3.02
C ALA A 42 -5.84 6.88 -1.61
N ILE A 43 -6.59 5.85 -1.22
CA ILE A 43 -6.50 5.21 0.09
C ILE A 43 -5.85 3.83 -0.09
N PRO A 44 -4.73 3.53 0.60
CA PRO A 44 -4.16 2.19 0.58
C PRO A 44 -5.09 1.23 1.32
N GLY A 45 -5.31 0.03 0.76
CA GLY A 45 -6.25 -0.96 1.30
C GLY A 45 -5.91 -2.39 0.96
#